data_AF-A0A4Q2ZQZ8-F1
#
_entry.id   AF-A0A4Q2ZQZ8-F1
#
_cell.length_a   1.000
_cell.length_b   1.000
_cell.length_c   1.000
_cell.angle_alpha   90.00
_cell.angle_beta   90.00
_cell.angle_gamma   90.00
#
_symmetry.space_group_name_H-M   'P 1'
#
loop_
_entity.id
_entity.type
_entity.pdbx_description
1 polymer ?
#
loop_
_entity_poly.entity_id
_entity_poly.type
_entity_poly.pdbx_seq_one_letter_code
_entity_poly.pdbx_strand_id
1 'polypeptide(L)'
;MAIGASVGKSGVNDLGDVIVVQHLLNDWLAATGQPLLSPDGDCGARTIAAITAYQAQIVGLPKPDGLVTPGGKTWTALAGGQGSQASLSGATWWRANQAKYPNSDKLTDLAAPFRERADAFIEALKEAGAKVIVSATRRNRTRAHLMHYSWRVSRG
;
A
#
# COMPACT_ATOMS: atom_id res chain seq x y z
N MET A 1 -0.01 12.83 17.45
CA MET A 1 0.58 12.29 18.70
C MET A 1 2.06 12.61 18.64
N ALA A 2 2.69 13.08 19.71
CA ALA A 2 4.11 13.41 19.77
C ALA A 2 4.74 12.71 20.98
N ILE A 3 6.03 12.39 20.92
CA ILE A 3 6.78 11.97 22.10
C ILE A 3 6.90 13.11 23.12
N GLY A 4 6.87 12.79 24.41
CA GLY A 4 6.96 13.76 25.50
C GLY A 4 8.39 14.19 25.84
N ALA A 5 9.35 13.29 25.67
CA ALA A 5 10.77 13.46 25.97
C ALA A 5 11.65 12.89 24.84
N SER A 6 12.96 13.16 24.90
CA SER A 6 13.89 12.70 23.86
C SER A 6 14.21 11.22 24.00
N VAL A 7 14.34 10.52 22.86
CA VAL A 7 14.61 9.08 22.78
C VAL A 7 15.87 8.83 21.96
N GLY A 8 16.76 7.96 22.42
CA GLY A 8 18.00 7.60 21.72
C GLY A 8 19.24 7.86 22.56
N LYS A 9 20.35 8.10 21.87
CA LYS A 9 21.67 8.32 22.48
C LYS A 9 21.64 9.58 23.36
N SER A 10 21.90 9.39 24.64
CA SER A 10 21.83 10.46 25.64
C SER A 10 20.45 11.14 25.74
N GLY A 11 19.39 10.46 25.28
CA GLY A 11 18.02 10.90 25.46
C GLY A 11 17.50 10.62 26.88
N VAL A 12 16.33 11.19 27.19
CA VAL A 12 15.60 10.89 28.44
C VAL A 12 15.15 9.43 28.46
N ASN A 13 14.81 8.87 27.30
CA ASN A 13 14.40 7.48 27.12
C ASN A 13 13.25 7.08 28.04
N ASP A 14 12.22 7.92 28.10
CA ASP A 14 10.99 7.57 28.80
C ASP A 14 10.34 6.35 28.14
N LEU A 15 9.88 5.39 28.96
CA LEU A 15 9.44 4.08 28.50
C LEU A 15 8.37 4.17 27.40
N GLY A 16 7.38 5.06 27.58
CA GLY A 16 6.30 5.26 26.62
C GLY A 16 6.82 5.80 25.27
N ASP A 17 7.72 6.77 25.32
CA ASP A 17 8.29 7.37 24.10
C ASP A 17 9.22 6.40 23.37
N VAL A 18 10.00 5.60 24.11
CA VAL A 18 10.88 4.58 23.52
C VAL A 18 10.06 3.53 22.78
N ILE A 19 8.97 3.04 23.38
CA ILE A 19 8.06 2.08 22.72
C ILE A 19 7.50 2.66 21.43
N VAL A 20 7.04 3.92 21.47
CA VAL A 20 6.52 4.61 20.28
C VAL A 20 7.59 4.67 19.18
N VAL A 21 8.82 5.08 19.51
CA VAL A 21 9.91 5.17 18.54
C VAL A 21 10.30 3.79 18.00
N GLN A 22 10.35 2.75 18.84
CA GLN A 22 10.64 1.37 18.42
C GLN A 22 9.58 0.84 17.45
N HIS A 23 8.29 1.11 17.69
CA HIS A 23 7.22 0.76 16.75
C HIS A 23 7.39 1.46 15.40
N LEU A 24 7.63 2.78 15.39
CA LEU A 24 7.83 3.54 14.15
C LEU A 24 9.09 3.12 13.39
N LEU A 25 10.16 2.75 14.10
CA LEU A 25 11.36 2.20 13.48
C LEU A 25 11.10 0.82 12.89
N ASN A 26 10.29 -0.01 13.55
CA ASN A 26 9.92 -1.33 13.03
C ASN A 26 9.18 -1.28 11.70
N ASP A 27 8.35 -0.26 11.47
CA ASP A 27 7.70 -0.06 10.16
C ASP A 27 8.74 0.13 9.04
N TRP A 28 9.78 0.93 9.29
CA TRP A 28 10.88 1.10 8.35
C TRP A 28 11.76 -0.16 8.20
N LEU A 29 12.09 -0.81 9.32
CA LEU A 29 12.90 -2.02 9.31
C LEU A 29 12.19 -3.13 8.52
N ALA A 30 10.87 -3.30 8.70
CA ALA A 30 10.06 -4.22 7.93
C ALA A 30 10.08 -3.89 6.43
N ALA A 31 9.89 -2.61 6.07
CA ALA A 31 9.89 -2.16 4.67
C ALA A 31 11.25 -2.37 3.96
N THR A 32 12.35 -2.38 4.71
CA THR A 32 13.71 -2.58 4.20
C THR A 32 14.23 -4.02 4.40
N GLY A 33 13.40 -4.94 4.90
CA GLY A 33 13.77 -6.33 5.14
C GLY A 33 14.81 -6.52 6.25
N GLN A 34 14.93 -5.56 7.17
CA GLN A 34 15.86 -5.61 8.29
C GLN A 34 15.24 -6.30 9.53
N PRO A 35 16.07 -6.84 10.44
CA PRO A 35 15.57 -7.44 11.68
C PRO A 35 14.82 -6.43 12.56
N LEU A 36 13.63 -6.79 13.00
CA LEU A 36 12.80 -5.96 13.87
C LEU A 36 13.39 -5.84 15.28
N LEU A 37 13.12 -4.69 15.91
CA LEU A 37 13.36 -4.43 17.33
C LEU A 37 12.22 -5.02 18.17
N SER A 38 12.53 -5.34 19.43
CA SER A 38 11.52 -5.59 20.45
C SER A 38 10.97 -4.24 20.93
N PRO A 39 9.65 -3.95 20.85
CA PRO A 39 9.04 -2.72 21.37
C PRO A 39 8.84 -2.80 22.89
N ASP A 40 9.95 -2.94 23.63
CA ASP A 40 9.98 -3.18 25.07
C ASP A 40 10.22 -1.91 25.90
N GLY A 41 10.48 -0.78 25.25
CA GLY A 41 10.84 0.46 25.92
C GLY A 41 12.30 0.55 26.34
N ASP A 42 13.12 -0.45 26.01
CA ASP A 42 14.57 -0.40 26.24
C ASP A 42 15.29 0.28 25.06
N CYS A 43 15.81 1.49 25.32
CA CYS A 43 16.60 2.22 24.34
C CYS A 43 18.07 1.75 24.31
N GLY A 44 18.27 0.44 24.18
CA GLY A 44 19.58 -0.19 24.10
C GLY A 44 20.30 0.03 22.76
N ALA A 45 21.45 -0.62 22.61
CA ALA A 45 22.34 -0.45 21.46
C ALA A 45 21.66 -0.69 20.10
N ARG A 46 20.71 -1.65 20.03
CA ARG A 46 19.95 -1.94 18.80
C ARG A 46 19.00 -0.79 18.44
N THR A 47 18.30 -0.24 19.42
CA THR A 47 17.39 0.91 19.22
C THR A 47 18.20 2.13 18.76
N ILE A 48 19.32 2.43 19.42
CA ILE A 48 20.19 3.57 19.06
C ILE A 48 20.79 3.38 17.66
N ALA A 49 21.24 2.17 17.31
CA ALA A 49 21.76 1.87 15.97
C ALA A 49 20.68 2.06 14.91
N ALA A 50 19.44 1.61 15.16
CA ALA A 50 18.32 1.80 14.25
C ALA A 50 17.97 3.29 14.07
N ILE A 51 17.94 4.09 15.14
CA ILE A 51 17.74 5.55 15.05
C ILE A 51 18.84 6.19 14.19
N THR A 52 20.09 5.84 14.44
CA THR A 52 21.25 6.38 13.73
C THR A 52 21.19 6.04 12.24
N ALA A 53 20.85 4.79 11.91
CA ALA A 53 20.70 4.33 10.53
C ALA A 53 19.52 5.03 9.82
N TYR A 54 18.38 5.16 10.50
CA TYR A 54 17.22 5.89 10.00
C TYR A 54 17.56 7.35 9.69
N GLN A 55 18.26 8.02 10.59
CA GLN A 55 18.71 9.41 10.40
C GLN A 55 19.64 9.57 9.20
N ALA A 56 20.55 8.62 8.98
CA ALA A 56 21.46 8.64 7.85
C ALA A 56 20.73 8.42 6.52
N GLN A 57 19.89 7.38 6.46
CA GLN A 57 19.32 6.89 5.20
C GLN A 57 18.07 7.64 4.76
N ILE A 58 17.30 8.17 5.72
CA ILE A 58 15.93 8.63 5.46
C ILE A 58 15.82 10.12 5.75
N VAL A 59 16.33 10.56 6.90
CA VAL A 59 16.35 12.00 7.23
C VAL A 59 17.46 12.72 6.45
N GLY A 60 18.48 11.99 6.01
CA GLY A 60 19.62 12.54 5.26
C GLY A 60 20.53 13.42 6.13
N LEU A 61 20.65 13.12 7.43
CA LEU A 61 21.53 13.88 8.31
C LEU A 61 23.00 13.55 7.98
N PRO A 62 23.85 14.56 7.72
CA PRO A 62 25.27 14.34 7.39
C PRO A 62 26.05 13.80 8.59
N LYS A 63 25.58 14.06 9.82
CA LYS A 63 26.11 13.50 11.05
C LYS A 63 24.94 12.98 11.90
N PRO A 64 24.56 11.71 11.74
CA PRO A 64 23.55 11.06 12.58
C PRO A 64 23.98 11.09 14.05
N ASP A 65 23.13 11.64 14.91
CA ASP A 65 23.40 11.81 16.35
C ASP A 65 22.81 10.69 17.20
N GLY A 66 21.91 9.89 16.62
CA GLY A 66 21.22 8.80 17.30
C GLY A 66 20.16 9.30 18.29
N LEU A 67 19.70 10.56 18.18
CA LEU A 67 18.76 11.18 19.11
C LEU A 67 17.48 11.65 18.38
N VAL A 68 16.34 11.24 18.91
CA VAL A 68 15.01 11.67 18.49
C VAL A 68 14.51 12.70 19.50
N THR A 69 14.37 13.95 19.08
CA THR A 69 13.81 15.02 19.92
C THR A 69 12.32 15.25 19.60
N PRO A 70 11.49 15.60 20.60
CA PRO A 70 10.11 16.01 20.36
C PRO A 70 10.04 17.15 19.34
N GLY A 71 9.25 16.97 18.28
CA GLY A 71 9.12 17.96 17.19
C GLY A 71 10.36 18.14 16.31
N GLY A 72 11.43 17.37 16.54
CA GLY A 72 12.65 17.41 15.74
C GLY A 72 12.49 16.75 14.37
N LYS A 73 13.50 16.94 13.50
CA LYS A 73 13.48 16.40 12.12
C LYS A 73 13.28 14.89 12.07
N THR A 74 13.97 14.15 12.94
CA THR A 74 13.86 12.69 13.01
C THR A 74 12.47 12.26 13.48
N TRP A 75 11.90 12.96 14.48
CA TRP A 75 10.53 12.72 14.93
C TRP A 75 9.52 12.96 13.81
N THR A 76 9.61 14.10 13.13
CA THR A 76 8.71 14.45 12.02
C THR A 76 8.79 13.43 10.88
N ALA A 77 9.97 12.91 10.58
CA ALA A 77 10.14 11.87 9.58
C ALA A 77 9.55 10.52 10.02
N LEU A 78 9.72 10.12 11.29
CA LEU A 78 9.14 8.89 11.84
C LEU A 78 7.61 8.99 11.93
N ALA A 79 7.10 10.08 12.50
CA ALA A 79 5.68 10.31 12.73
C ALA A 79 4.89 10.64 11.45
N GLY A 80 5.55 11.21 10.44
CA GLY A 80 4.97 11.41 9.11
C GLY A 80 4.76 10.11 8.33
N GLY A 81 5.28 9.00 8.85
CA GLY A 81 5.32 7.71 8.17
C GLY A 81 6.32 7.74 7.01
N GLN A 82 7.17 6.72 6.92
CA GLN A 82 7.97 6.53 5.73
C GLN A 82 7.09 6.08 4.58
N GLY A 83 6.47 7.04 3.86
CA GLY A 83 5.76 6.79 2.62
C GLY A 83 5.10 5.42 2.60
N SER A 84 4.38 5.06 3.68
CA SER A 84 3.70 3.78 3.77
C SER A 84 2.82 3.82 2.55
N GLN A 85 3.08 2.97 1.55
CA GLN A 85 2.30 2.95 0.32
C GLN A 85 0.86 3.04 0.76
N ALA A 86 0.26 4.23 0.60
CA ALA A 86 -0.91 4.61 1.38
C ALA A 86 -1.89 3.48 1.18
N SER A 87 -2.17 2.71 2.24
CA SER A 87 -2.70 1.34 2.12
C SER A 87 -3.76 1.36 1.03
N LEU A 88 -3.37 0.87 -0.16
CA LEU A 88 -4.10 1.25 -1.36
C LEU A 88 -5.50 0.69 -1.12
N SER A 89 -6.49 1.57 -1.11
CA SER A 89 -7.85 1.20 -0.77
C SER A 89 -8.82 1.81 -1.77
N GLY A 90 -10.02 1.23 -1.81
CA GLY A 90 -11.09 1.66 -2.70
C GLY A 90 -10.66 1.83 -4.16
N ALA A 91 -10.97 2.99 -4.73
CA ALA A 91 -10.72 3.29 -6.14
C ALA A 91 -9.21 3.33 -6.49
N THR A 92 -8.35 3.73 -5.56
CA THR A 92 -6.90 3.84 -5.81
C THR A 92 -6.27 2.47 -5.94
N TRP A 93 -6.63 1.53 -5.06
CA TRP A 93 -6.22 0.12 -5.19
C TRP A 93 -6.70 -0.49 -6.51
N TRP A 94 -7.97 -0.25 -6.84
CA TRP A 94 -8.56 -0.79 -8.06
C TRP A 94 -7.83 -0.30 -9.30
N ARG A 95 -7.57 1.01 -9.43
CA ARG A 95 -6.82 1.58 -10.57
C ARG A 95 -5.42 0.97 -10.70
N ALA A 96 -4.73 0.73 -9.58
CA ALA A 96 -3.41 0.13 -9.58
C ALA A 96 -3.41 -1.37 -9.94
N ASN A 97 -4.51 -2.11 -9.72
CA ASN A 97 -4.55 -3.57 -9.85
C ASN A 97 -5.49 -4.09 -10.94
N GLN A 98 -6.31 -3.25 -11.57
CA GLN A 98 -7.34 -3.69 -12.52
C GLN A 98 -6.78 -4.48 -13.71
N ALA A 99 -5.54 -4.19 -14.12
CA ALA A 99 -4.86 -4.88 -15.21
C ALA A 99 -4.63 -6.38 -14.93
N LYS A 100 -4.59 -6.79 -13.66
CA LYS A 100 -4.48 -8.20 -13.24
C LYS A 100 -5.78 -8.99 -13.42
N TYR A 101 -6.90 -8.30 -13.63
CA TYR A 101 -8.23 -8.89 -13.75
C TYR A 101 -8.93 -8.44 -15.04
N PRO A 102 -8.34 -8.74 -16.23
CA PRO A 102 -8.91 -8.33 -17.51
C PRO A 102 -10.20 -9.09 -17.79
N ASN A 103 -11.19 -8.41 -18.38
CA ASN A 103 -12.33 -9.09 -18.98
C ASN A 103 -11.86 -9.77 -20.28
N SER A 104 -12.57 -10.82 -20.69
CA SER A 104 -12.40 -11.33 -22.05
C SER A 104 -12.91 -10.31 -23.05
N ASP A 105 -12.36 -10.32 -24.26
CA ASP A 105 -12.81 -9.60 -25.46
C ASP A 105 -13.27 -10.58 -26.57
N LYS A 106 -13.28 -11.88 -26.27
CA LYS A 106 -13.61 -12.93 -27.25
C LYS A 106 -15.11 -13.21 -27.22
N LEU A 107 -15.73 -13.25 -28.40
CA LEU A 107 -17.13 -13.65 -28.54
C LEU A 107 -17.36 -15.10 -28.13
N THR A 108 -16.36 -15.98 -28.32
CA THR A 108 -16.43 -17.39 -27.93
C THR A 108 -16.61 -17.61 -26.43
N ASP A 109 -16.20 -16.64 -25.60
CA ASP A 109 -16.36 -16.69 -24.14
C ASP A 109 -17.75 -16.28 -23.66
N LEU A 110 -18.60 -15.78 -24.57
CA LEU A 110 -20.01 -15.53 -24.28
C LEU A 110 -20.76 -16.84 -24.04
N ALA A 111 -21.76 -16.79 -23.17
CA ALA A 111 -22.61 -17.95 -22.90
C ALA A 111 -23.58 -18.20 -24.06
N ALA A 112 -23.83 -19.46 -24.38
CA ALA A 112 -24.96 -19.84 -25.23
C ALA A 112 -26.29 -19.60 -24.48
N PRO A 113 -27.38 -19.19 -25.16
CA PRO A 113 -27.50 -18.95 -26.60
C PRO A 113 -27.16 -17.51 -27.04
N PHE A 114 -26.65 -16.68 -26.11
CA PHE A 114 -26.41 -15.27 -26.38
C PHE A 114 -25.25 -15.06 -27.37
N ARG A 115 -24.22 -15.88 -27.27
CA ARG A 115 -23.07 -15.89 -28.18
C ARG A 115 -23.50 -15.96 -29.65
N GLU A 116 -24.33 -16.93 -29.99
CA GLU A 116 -24.76 -17.21 -31.36
C GLU A 116 -25.53 -16.01 -31.95
N ARG A 117 -26.33 -15.34 -31.11
CA ARG A 117 -27.06 -14.13 -31.51
C ARG A 117 -26.13 -12.92 -31.68
N ALA A 118 -25.13 -12.79 -30.81
CA ALA A 118 -24.14 -11.73 -30.89
C ALA A 118 -23.26 -11.87 -32.14
N ASP A 119 -22.86 -13.10 -32.48
CA ASP A 119 -22.10 -13.39 -33.70
C ASP A 119 -22.89 -13.00 -34.95
N ALA A 120 -24.15 -13.45 -35.06
CA ALA A 120 -25.02 -13.10 -36.19
C ALA A 120 -25.24 -11.57 -36.32
N PHE A 121 -25.39 -10.87 -35.20
CA PHE A 121 -25.55 -9.42 -35.21
C PHE A 121 -24.27 -8.69 -35.67
N ILE A 122 -23.10 -9.14 -35.20
CA ILE A 122 -21.81 -8.54 -35.58
C ILE A 122 -21.50 -8.78 -37.05
N GLU A 123 -21.85 -9.95 -37.59
CA GLU A 123 -21.74 -10.24 -39.03
C GLU A 123 -22.60 -9.28 -39.85
N ALA A 124 -23.88 -9.13 -39.50
CA ALA A 124 -24.78 -8.20 -40.20
C ALA A 124 -24.28 -6.75 -40.19
N LEU A 125 -23.68 -6.29 -39.08
CA LEU A 125 -23.06 -4.96 -39.00
C LEU A 125 -21.87 -4.82 -39.95
N LYS A 126 -21.01 -5.84 -40.04
CA LYS A 126 -19.85 -5.81 -40.94
C LYS A 126 -20.27 -5.84 -42.41
N GLU A 127 -21.29 -6.62 -42.74
CA GLU A 127 -21.89 -6.65 -44.09
C GLU A 127 -22.48 -5.30 -44.49
N ALA A 128 -23.07 -4.58 -43.54
CA ALA A 128 -23.55 -3.21 -43.73
C ALA A 128 -22.41 -2.17 -43.82
N GLY A 129 -21.14 -2.59 -43.76
CA GLY A 129 -19.96 -1.72 -43.85
C GLY A 129 -19.54 -1.06 -42.53
N ALA A 130 -20.11 -1.49 -41.38
CA ALA A 130 -19.74 -0.94 -40.08
C ALA A 130 -18.43 -1.55 -39.54
N LYS A 131 -17.62 -0.72 -38.88
CA LYS A 131 -16.44 -1.17 -38.14
C LYS A 131 -16.81 -1.54 -36.71
N VAL A 132 -16.68 -2.82 -36.36
CA VAL A 132 -16.99 -3.33 -35.01
C VAL A 132 -15.70 -3.56 -34.21
N ILE A 133 -15.64 -3.02 -33.00
CA ILE A 133 -14.54 -3.25 -32.04
C ILE A 133 -15.13 -3.84 -30.76
N VAL A 134 -14.74 -5.06 -30.42
CA VAL A 134 -15.17 -5.72 -29.18
C VAL A 134 -14.14 -5.43 -28.10
N SER A 135 -14.49 -4.55 -27.17
CA SER A 135 -13.59 -4.15 -26.07
C SER A 135 -13.76 -4.99 -24.79
N ALA A 136 -14.90 -5.66 -24.63
CA ALA A 136 -15.14 -6.63 -23.56
C ALA A 136 -16.37 -7.50 -23.89
N THR A 137 -16.31 -8.78 -23.49
CA THR A 137 -17.39 -9.76 -23.55
C THR A 137 -17.68 -10.33 -22.17
N ARG A 138 -16.93 -11.34 -21.72
CA ARG A 138 -17.14 -12.03 -20.45
C ARG A 138 -16.38 -11.31 -19.33
N ARG A 139 -17.12 -10.93 -18.29
CA ARG A 139 -16.53 -10.35 -17.08
C ARG A 139 -15.68 -11.39 -16.34
N ASN A 140 -14.47 -10.99 -15.94
CA ASN A 140 -13.60 -11.83 -15.13
C ASN A 140 -14.30 -12.21 -13.80
N ARG A 141 -14.27 -13.50 -13.43
CA ARG A 141 -14.95 -14.01 -12.23
C ARG A 141 -14.42 -13.35 -10.95
N THR A 142 -13.09 -13.25 -10.80
CA THR A 142 -12.44 -12.62 -9.64
C THR A 142 -12.76 -11.14 -9.57
N ARG A 143 -12.75 -10.44 -10.71
CA ARG A 143 -13.18 -9.03 -10.77
C ARG A 143 -14.63 -8.85 -10.33
N ALA A 144 -15.54 -9.71 -10.82
CA ALA A 144 -16.95 -9.65 -10.45
C ALA A 144 -17.15 -9.90 -8.96
N HIS A 145 -16.43 -10.87 -8.41
CA HIS A 145 -16.42 -11.19 -6.98
C HIS A 145 -15.96 -9.99 -6.14
N LEU A 146 -14.79 -9.42 -6.44
CA LEU A 146 -14.26 -8.25 -5.74
C LEU A 146 -15.26 -7.08 -5.76
N MET A 147 -15.84 -6.77 -6.92
CA MET A 147 -16.81 -5.68 -7.05
C MET A 147 -18.09 -5.93 -6.25
N HIS A 148 -18.57 -7.17 -6.24
CA HIS A 148 -19.76 -7.55 -5.47
C HIS A 148 -19.54 -7.37 -3.97
N TYR A 149 -18.44 -7.88 -3.41
CA TYR A 149 -18.17 -7.79 -1.98
C TYR A 149 -17.80 -6.37 -1.54
N SER A 150 -17.04 -5.61 -2.35
CA SER A 150 -16.78 -4.20 -2.06
C SER A 150 -18.07 -3.38 -2.00
N TRP A 151 -19.01 -3.63 -2.90
CA TRP A 151 -20.32 -2.99 -2.87
C TRP A 151 -21.13 -3.38 -1.63
N ARG A 152 -21.12 -4.66 -1.23
CA ARG A 152 -21.80 -5.12 -0.01
C ARG A 152 -21.26 -4.42 1.24
N VAL A 153 -19.95 -4.40 1.42
CA VAL A 153 -19.29 -3.73 2.56
C VAL A 153 -19.65 -2.24 2.60
N SER A 154 -19.70 -1.58 1.43
CA SER A 154 -20.07 -0.16 1.36
C SER A 154 -21.52 0.15 1.74
N ARG A 155 -22.42 -0.83 1.70
CA ARG A 155 -23.85 -0.63 1.97
C ARG A 155 -24.30 -1.05 3.38
N GLY A 156 -23.40 -1.62 4.19
CA GLY A 156 -23.71 -2.15 5.52
C GLY A 156 -24.31 -3.54 5.41
#